data_AF-A0A6G0S7M5-F1
#
_entry.id   AF-A0A6G0S7M5-F1
#
_cell.length_a   1.000
_cell.length_b   1.000
_cell.length_c   1.000
_cell.angle_alpha   90.00
_cell.angle_beta   90.00
_cell.angle_gamma   90.00
#
_symmetry.space_group_name_H-M   'P 1'
#
loop_
_entity.id
_entity.type
_entity.pdbx_description
1 polymer ?
#
loop_
_entity_poly.entity_id
_entity_poly.type
_entity_poly.pdbx_seq_one_letter_code
_entity_poly.pdbx_strand_id
1 'polypeptide(L)'
;MVEAFRQLGTTTKKRSLRTTALGRENQYIVQTKTKTRSITKWQIFNIVRRLVVIAAAILYIYISVMATWRMTEVLRDMTNPTQSFGVFASSLIGGYVGDGLIRDSPLVQDVLGGDTTPRDYVLFLESETKTSTQNCSDVPLFTADLYNYEFLSHGYMEIVNDTSYNITTLNDLELVVIVVDCTFSPLTKGDRSSVRVFNIMRARDDPSDICICSCRRCQLKTTKYARTASSAPLS
;
A
#
# COMPACT_ATOMS: atom_id res chain seq x y z
N MET A 1 -20.59 -24.30 7.90
CA MET A 1 -20.37 -23.60 9.18
C MET A 1 -21.02 -22.22 9.05
N VAL A 2 -22.31 -22.10 9.36
CA VAL A 2 -22.87 -21.80 10.71
C VAL A 2 -22.55 -20.35 11.06
N GLU A 3 -23.43 -19.41 11.39
CA GLU A 3 -24.89 -19.23 11.47
C GLU A 3 -25.05 -17.75 11.86
N ALA A 4 -26.06 -17.00 11.38
CA ALA A 4 -26.66 -15.88 12.13
C ALA A 4 -27.81 -15.21 11.33
N PHE A 5 -28.94 -15.91 11.23
CA PHE A 5 -30.23 -15.30 10.88
C PHE A 5 -31.23 -15.72 11.95
N ARG A 6 -31.54 -14.84 12.92
CA ARG A 6 -32.78 -14.90 13.72
C ARG A 6 -32.92 -13.70 14.65
N GLN A 7 -33.88 -12.84 14.39
CA GLN A 7 -34.79 -12.29 15.40
C GLN A 7 -36.10 -11.93 14.68
N LEU A 8 -37.04 -12.88 14.68
CA LEU A 8 -38.45 -12.66 14.38
C LEU A 8 -39.23 -13.19 15.57
N GLY A 9 -39.64 -12.29 16.47
CA GLY A 9 -40.44 -12.58 17.65
C GLY A 9 -41.89 -12.17 17.40
N THR A 10 -42.73 -13.18 17.22
CA THR A 10 -44.18 -13.13 16.97
C THR A 10 -45.00 -12.94 18.24
N THR A 11 -46.06 -12.12 18.18
CA THR A 11 -47.21 -12.20 19.11
C THR A 11 -48.55 -12.28 18.34
N THR A 12 -48.94 -13.52 18.09
CA THR A 12 -50.27 -14.15 18.22
C THR A 12 -51.56 -13.28 18.25
N LYS A 13 -52.30 -13.36 17.13
CA LYS A 13 -53.70 -13.85 16.97
C LYS A 13 -54.87 -13.04 17.58
N LYS A 14 -55.79 -12.62 16.70
CA LYS A 14 -57.21 -13.03 16.70
C LYS A 14 -57.84 -12.85 15.31
N ARG A 15 -58.13 -13.97 14.65
CA ARG A 15 -58.94 -14.10 13.44
C ARG A 15 -60.41 -13.98 13.86
N SER A 16 -61.15 -13.02 13.30
CA SER A 16 -62.61 -13.04 13.31
C SER A 16 -63.08 -13.64 11.99
N LEU A 17 -63.54 -14.89 12.05
CA LEU A 17 -64.25 -15.57 10.98
C LEU A 17 -65.69 -15.05 11.00
N ARG A 18 -66.08 -14.25 10.01
CA ARG A 18 -67.49 -13.94 9.77
C ARG A 18 -67.92 -14.68 8.51
N THR A 19 -68.62 -15.79 8.74
CA THR A 19 -69.27 -16.65 7.77
C THR A 19 -70.22 -15.82 6.90
N THR A 20 -69.96 -15.71 5.60
CA THR A 20 -70.91 -15.21 4.62
C THR A 20 -71.84 -16.36 4.23
N ALA A 21 -73.10 -16.26 4.68
CA ALA A 21 -74.19 -17.09 4.21
C ALA A 21 -74.44 -16.83 2.71
N LEU A 22 -74.67 -17.92 1.98
CA LEU A 22 -75.14 -17.93 0.60
C LEU A 22 -76.48 -17.17 0.48
N GLY A 23 -76.52 -16.20 -0.43
CA GLY A 23 -77.73 -15.54 -0.89
C GLY A 23 -77.58 -15.23 -2.38
N ARG A 24 -78.14 -16.12 -3.19
CA ARG A 24 -78.31 -16.00 -4.65
C ARG A 24 -79.42 -15.00 -4.92
N GLU A 25 -79.16 -13.92 -5.66
CA GLU A 25 -79.87 -13.52 -6.90
C GLU A 25 -79.51 -12.11 -7.39
N ASN A 26 -79.58 -11.97 -8.71
CA ASN A 26 -79.76 -10.75 -9.52
C ASN A 26 -78.52 -9.96 -9.96
N GLN A 27 -78.17 -10.20 -11.23
CA GLN A 27 -77.45 -9.31 -12.11
C GLN A 27 -78.10 -7.93 -12.14
N TYR A 28 -77.33 -6.93 -11.74
CA TYR A 28 -77.42 -5.59 -12.27
C TYR A 28 -76.01 -5.20 -12.70
N ILE A 29 -75.82 -4.97 -14.00
CA ILE A 29 -74.61 -4.34 -14.53
C ILE A 29 -74.66 -2.88 -14.08
N VAL A 30 -74.25 -2.62 -12.85
CA VAL A 30 -73.94 -1.27 -12.40
C VAL A 30 -72.58 -0.95 -13.00
N GLN A 31 -72.57 -0.09 -14.01
CA GLN A 31 -71.34 0.57 -14.44
C GLN A 31 -70.71 1.26 -13.23
N THR A 32 -69.74 0.61 -12.61
CA THR A 32 -68.88 1.26 -11.63
C THR A 32 -68.03 2.26 -12.40
N LYS A 33 -68.43 3.53 -12.34
CA LYS A 33 -67.60 4.68 -12.74
C LYS A 33 -66.18 4.42 -12.26
N THR A 34 -65.24 4.34 -13.20
CA THR A 34 -63.81 4.30 -12.91
C THR A 34 -63.45 5.55 -12.12
N LYS A 35 -63.33 5.39 -10.81
CA LYS A 35 -62.90 6.43 -9.89
C LYS A 35 -61.45 6.74 -10.27
N THR A 36 -61.22 7.84 -10.98
CA THR A 36 -59.89 8.40 -11.17
C THR A 36 -59.31 8.67 -9.79
N ARG A 37 -58.38 7.81 -9.36
CA ARG A 37 -57.67 7.99 -8.09
C ARG A 37 -56.86 9.27 -8.21
N SER A 38 -57.26 10.32 -7.50
CA SER A 38 -56.38 11.47 -7.33
C SER A 38 -55.16 10.99 -6.55
N ILE A 39 -54.02 11.04 -7.22
CA ILE A 39 -52.76 10.60 -6.64
C ILE A 39 -52.46 11.56 -5.49
N THR A 40 -52.46 11.04 -4.27
CA THR A 40 -52.19 11.87 -3.09
C THR A 40 -50.70 12.22 -3.11
N LYS A 41 -50.34 13.50 -2.94
CA LYS A 41 -48.93 13.97 -2.98
C LYS A 41 -47.98 13.14 -2.09
N TRP A 42 -48.52 12.60 -1.00
CA TRP A 42 -47.83 11.72 -0.05
C TRP A 42 -47.48 10.34 -0.63
N GLN A 43 -48.32 9.78 -1.50
CA GLN A 43 -48.04 8.53 -2.21
C GLN A 43 -46.93 8.72 -3.24
N ILE A 44 -46.90 9.86 -3.94
CA ILE A 44 -45.81 10.21 -4.87
C ILE A 44 -44.50 10.34 -4.10
N PHE A 45 -44.51 11.06 -2.97
CA PHE A 45 -43.31 11.24 -2.13
C PHE A 45 -42.72 9.89 -1.68
N ASN A 46 -43.57 8.96 -1.23
CA ASN A 46 -43.11 7.63 -0.82
C ASN A 46 -42.53 6.81 -1.98
N ILE A 47 -43.11 6.91 -3.17
CA ILE A 47 -42.59 6.23 -4.37
C ILE A 47 -41.24 6.81 -4.77
N VAL A 48 -41.12 8.14 -4.83
CA VAL A 48 -39.87 8.84 -5.16
C VAL A 48 -38.78 8.49 -4.15
N ARG A 49 -39.08 8.51 -2.86
CA ARG A 49 -38.13 8.10 -1.81
C ARG A 49 -37.62 6.68 -2.02
N ARG A 50 -38.49 5.73 -2.38
CA ARG A 50 -38.08 4.34 -2.66
C ARG A 50 -37.21 4.24 -3.91
N LEU A 51 -37.53 4.99 -4.96
CA LEU A 51 -36.71 5.03 -6.17
C LEU A 51 -35.31 5.57 -5.90
N VAL A 52 -35.19 6.63 -5.08
CA VAL A 52 -33.88 7.18 -4.68
C VAL A 52 -33.06 6.16 -3.90
N VAL A 53 -33.67 5.40 -2.99
CA VAL A 53 -32.96 4.35 -2.23
C VAL A 53 -32.46 3.23 -3.15
N ILE A 54 -33.26 2.82 -4.14
CA ILE A 54 -32.86 1.79 -5.12
C ILE A 54 -31.73 2.32 -6.01
N ALA A 55 -31.82 3.55 -6.50
CA ALA A 55 -30.76 4.17 -7.29
C ALA A 55 -29.45 4.29 -6.51
N ALA A 56 -29.52 4.68 -5.23
CA ALA A 56 -28.35 4.73 -4.36
C ALA A 56 -27.72 3.35 -4.15
N ALA A 57 -28.53 2.29 -4.01
CA ALA A 57 -28.04 0.92 -3.89
C ALA A 57 -27.33 0.45 -5.17
N ILE A 58 -27.88 0.75 -6.35
CA ILE A 58 -27.25 0.42 -7.64
C ILE A 58 -25.92 1.18 -7.79
N LEU A 59 -25.90 2.47 -7.47
CA LEU A 59 -24.68 3.28 -7.52
C LEU A 59 -23.61 2.74 -6.58
N TYR A 60 -24.00 2.33 -5.36
CA TYR A 60 -23.11 1.71 -4.40
C TYR A 60 -22.48 0.43 -4.95
N ILE A 61 -23.29 -0.49 -5.50
CA ILE A 61 -22.79 -1.72 -6.11
C ILE A 61 -21.82 -1.41 -7.25
N TYR A 62 -22.15 -0.44 -8.11
CA TYR A 62 -21.28 -0.04 -9.21
C TYR A 62 -19.92 0.48 -8.73
N ILE A 63 -19.92 1.41 -7.77
CA ILE A 63 -18.69 1.97 -7.21
C ILE A 63 -17.88 0.88 -6.49
N SER A 64 -18.54 0.00 -5.73
CA SER A 64 -17.88 -1.11 -5.04
C SER A 64 -17.22 -2.08 -6.03
N VAL A 65 -17.92 -2.51 -7.08
CA VAL A 65 -17.37 -3.44 -8.08
C VAL A 65 -16.23 -2.80 -8.86
N MET A 66 -16.36 -1.52 -9.26
CA MET A 66 -15.28 -0.78 -9.92
C MET A 66 -14.05 -0.65 -9.02
N ALA A 67 -14.24 -0.35 -7.73
CA ALA A 67 -13.15 -0.26 -6.77
C ALA A 67 -12.46 -1.61 -6.57
N THR A 68 -13.24 -2.71 -6.43
CA THR A 68 -12.69 -4.06 -6.33
C THR A 68 -11.90 -4.43 -7.58
N TRP A 69 -12.39 -4.07 -8.77
CA TRP A 69 -11.69 -4.34 -10.02
C TRP A 69 -10.34 -3.63 -10.07
N ARG A 70 -10.30 -2.33 -9.75
CA ARG A 70 -9.04 -1.56 -9.63
C ARG A 70 -8.10 -2.13 -8.58
N MET A 71 -8.63 -2.59 -7.45
CA MET A 71 -7.83 -3.22 -6.41
C MET A 71 -7.24 -4.55 -6.89
N THR A 72 -7.98 -5.35 -7.65
CA THR A 72 -7.44 -6.59 -8.25
C THR A 72 -6.38 -6.34 -9.31
N GLU A 73 -6.46 -5.24 -10.07
CA GLU A 73 -5.40 -4.82 -11.00
C GLU A 73 -4.08 -4.55 -10.24
N VAL A 74 -4.16 -3.83 -9.11
CA VAL A 74 -2.99 -3.53 -8.25
C VAL A 74 -2.43 -4.78 -7.58
N LEU A 75 -3.30 -5.65 -7.05
CA LEU A 75 -2.87 -6.86 -6.33
C LEU A 75 -2.28 -7.95 -7.25
N ARG A 76 -2.68 -7.97 -8.53
CA ARG A 76 -2.21 -8.96 -9.50
C ARG A 76 -0.96 -8.54 -10.26
N ASP A 77 -0.36 -7.39 -9.91
CA ASP A 77 0.79 -6.82 -10.62
C ASP A 77 0.58 -6.77 -12.15
N MET A 78 -0.67 -6.62 -12.58
CA MET A 78 -0.96 -6.47 -14.00
C MET A 78 -0.48 -5.09 -14.38
N THR A 79 0.52 -5.06 -15.27
CA THR A 79 1.17 -3.86 -15.80
C THR A 79 0.15 -2.78 -16.12
N ASN A 80 -0.03 -1.86 -15.18
CA ASN A 80 -0.83 -0.67 -15.37
C ASN A 80 -0.08 0.17 -16.42
N PRO A 81 -0.71 0.62 -17.53
CA PRO A 81 -0.03 1.41 -18.55
C PRO A 81 0.67 2.57 -17.86
N THR A 82 2.02 2.52 -17.90
CA THR A 82 2.97 3.43 -17.27
C THR A 82 2.30 4.66 -16.65
N GLN A 83 1.84 4.54 -15.40
CA GLN A 83 1.95 5.68 -14.51
C GLN A 83 3.41 6.09 -14.64
N SER A 84 3.67 7.34 -15.04
CA SER A 84 5.01 7.90 -15.06
C SER A 84 5.54 7.82 -13.64
N PHE A 85 6.11 6.68 -13.28
CA PHE A 85 7.03 6.55 -12.19
C PHE A 85 8.13 7.49 -12.60
N GLY A 86 8.10 8.72 -12.06
CA GLY A 86 9.12 9.71 -12.34
C GLY A 86 10.47 9.01 -12.25
N VAL A 87 11.32 9.20 -13.26
CA VAL A 87 12.63 8.55 -13.29
C VAL A 87 13.34 8.96 -12.02
N PHE A 88 13.48 8.04 -11.07
CA PHE A 88 14.19 8.31 -9.84
C PHE A 88 15.67 8.29 -10.19
N ALA A 89 16.19 9.47 -10.47
CA ALA A 89 17.60 9.67 -10.78
C ALA A 89 18.41 9.48 -9.50
N SER A 90 19.51 8.74 -9.63
CA SER A 90 20.54 8.51 -8.64
C SER A 90 21.83 8.59 -9.44
N SER A 91 22.42 9.78 -9.50
CA SER A 91 23.47 10.08 -10.47
C SER A 91 24.87 9.74 -9.94
N LEU A 92 25.06 9.71 -8.62
CA LEU A 92 26.38 9.51 -8.02
C LEU A 92 26.79 8.05 -8.03
N ILE A 93 25.86 7.14 -7.72
CA ILE A 93 26.19 5.72 -7.60
C ILE A 93 26.84 5.14 -8.87
N GLY A 94 26.42 5.62 -10.05
CA GLY A 94 27.01 5.17 -11.32
C GLY A 94 28.49 5.53 -11.44
N GLY A 95 28.89 6.74 -11.03
CA GLY A 95 30.29 7.16 -11.04
C GLY A 95 31.13 6.40 -10.00
N TYR A 96 30.55 6.12 -8.83
CA TYR A 96 31.23 5.36 -7.78
C TYR A 96 31.39 3.88 -8.11
N VAL A 97 30.45 3.27 -8.82
CA VAL A 97 30.53 1.88 -9.29
C VAL A 97 31.47 1.76 -10.49
N GLY A 98 31.50 2.78 -11.36
CA GLY A 98 32.29 2.77 -12.59
C GLY A 98 31.80 1.74 -13.61
N ASP A 99 32.57 1.58 -14.69
CA ASP A 99 32.24 0.69 -15.81
C ASP A 99 32.87 -0.71 -15.69
N GLY A 100 33.64 -0.95 -14.63
CA GLY A 100 34.44 -2.16 -14.42
C GLY A 100 33.85 -3.15 -13.42
N LEU A 101 34.73 -4.02 -12.88
CA LEU A 101 34.37 -4.91 -11.78
C LEU A 101 34.10 -4.09 -10.51
N ILE A 102 33.09 -4.49 -9.72
CA ILE A 102 32.73 -3.78 -8.48
C ILE A 102 33.91 -3.69 -7.50
N ARG A 103 34.76 -4.72 -7.48
CA ARG A 103 35.98 -4.74 -6.65
C ARG A 103 36.97 -3.62 -7.00
N ASP A 104 37.07 -3.26 -8.27
CA ASP A 104 38.00 -2.24 -8.76
C ASP A 104 37.32 -0.86 -8.84
N SER A 105 36.06 -0.77 -8.41
CA SER A 105 35.30 0.47 -8.42
C SER A 105 35.88 1.50 -7.43
N PRO A 106 35.76 2.80 -7.73
CA PRO A 106 36.10 3.88 -6.78
C PRO A 106 35.38 3.72 -5.43
N LEU A 107 34.17 3.15 -5.43
CA LEU A 107 33.42 2.86 -4.20
C LEU A 107 34.18 1.90 -3.28
N VAL A 108 34.74 0.82 -3.82
CA VAL A 108 35.45 -0.17 -3.00
C VAL A 108 36.89 0.26 -2.74
N GLN A 109 37.60 0.78 -3.74
CA GLN A 109 39.00 1.13 -3.62
C GLN A 109 39.23 2.45 -2.86
N ASP A 110 38.54 3.51 -3.27
CA ASP A 110 38.81 4.85 -2.74
C ASP A 110 37.98 5.14 -1.47
N VAL A 111 36.71 4.71 -1.45
CA VAL A 111 35.83 5.01 -0.31
C VAL A 111 35.95 3.98 0.81
N LEU A 112 35.98 2.68 0.49
CA LEU A 112 36.15 1.62 1.47
C LEU A 112 37.63 1.27 1.74
N GLY A 113 38.58 1.89 1.01
CA GLY A 113 40.01 1.63 1.19
C GLY A 113 40.43 0.20 0.83
N GLY A 114 39.68 -0.48 -0.03
CA GLY A 114 39.87 -1.88 -0.37
C GLY A 114 39.42 -2.88 0.70
N ASP A 115 38.85 -2.41 1.82
CA ASP A 115 38.38 -3.27 2.91
C ASP A 115 36.88 -3.55 2.80
N THR A 116 36.58 -4.81 2.50
CA THR A 116 35.23 -5.35 2.31
C THR A 116 34.65 -6.00 3.58
N THR A 117 35.24 -5.76 4.75
CA THR A 117 34.70 -6.25 6.01
C THR A 117 33.32 -5.63 6.28
N PRO A 118 32.33 -6.41 6.77
CA PRO A 118 31.02 -5.89 7.17
C PRO A 118 31.11 -4.71 8.13
N ARG A 119 30.29 -3.69 7.87
CA ARG A 119 30.28 -2.42 8.58
C ARG A 119 28.91 -2.16 9.21
N ASP A 120 28.91 -1.43 10.31
CA ASP A 120 27.73 -1.11 11.13
C ASP A 120 27.19 0.32 10.88
N TYR A 121 27.59 0.94 9.77
CA TYR A 121 27.16 2.27 9.38
C TYR A 121 26.63 2.31 7.95
N VAL A 122 25.91 3.39 7.64
CA VAL A 122 25.41 3.69 6.29
C VAL A 122 26.34 4.69 5.64
N LEU A 123 26.70 4.45 4.39
CA LEU A 123 27.52 5.35 3.59
C LEU A 123 26.63 6.25 2.74
N PHE A 124 26.75 7.55 2.93
CA PHE A 124 26.02 8.58 2.18
C PHE A 124 26.94 9.18 1.11
N LEU A 125 26.50 9.13 -0.15
CA LEU A 125 27.19 9.78 -1.26
C LEU A 125 26.64 11.20 -1.40
N GLU A 126 27.37 12.21 -0.94
CA GLU A 126 26.94 13.61 -0.99
C GLU A 126 27.27 14.26 -2.34
N SER A 127 28.45 13.96 -2.89
CA SER A 127 28.91 14.40 -4.21
C SER A 127 29.79 13.33 -4.86
N GLU A 128 30.37 13.58 -6.03
CA GLU A 128 31.25 12.64 -6.74
C GLU A 128 32.53 12.27 -5.96
N THR A 129 32.93 13.10 -4.98
CA THR A 129 34.17 12.90 -4.21
C THR A 129 33.96 13.00 -2.70
N LYS A 130 32.75 13.34 -2.24
CA LYS A 130 32.44 13.54 -0.83
C LYS A 130 31.44 12.51 -0.35
N THR A 131 31.85 11.76 0.66
CA THR A 131 30.99 10.80 1.36
C THR A 131 30.87 11.16 2.84
N SER A 132 29.78 10.72 3.45
CA SER A 132 29.46 10.93 4.86
C SER A 132 28.93 9.62 5.44
N THR A 133 29.07 9.43 6.75
CA THR A 133 28.53 8.26 7.46
C THR A 133 27.37 8.60 8.39
N GLN A 134 27.01 9.89 8.46
CA GLN A 134 26.00 10.38 9.40
C GLN A 134 24.70 10.75 8.69
N ASN A 135 24.77 11.53 7.61
CA ASN A 135 23.61 12.05 6.90
C ASN A 135 23.98 12.59 5.51
N CYS A 136 22.96 13.00 4.77
CA CYS A 136 23.09 13.84 3.58
C CYS A 136 23.00 15.31 3.97
N SER A 137 24.14 16.00 4.09
CA SER A 137 24.22 17.40 4.56
C SER A 137 23.42 18.38 3.69
N ASP A 138 23.42 18.17 2.38
CA ASP A 138 22.81 19.10 1.41
C ASP A 138 21.31 18.86 1.17
N VAL A 139 20.70 17.92 1.92
CA VAL A 139 19.29 17.56 1.76
C VAL A 139 18.44 18.20 2.88
N PRO A 140 17.64 19.24 2.59
CA PRO A 140 16.95 20.03 3.61
C PRO A 140 15.85 19.28 4.37
N LEU A 141 15.31 18.18 3.81
CA LEU A 141 14.24 17.37 4.41
C LEU A 141 14.69 15.94 4.71
N PHE A 142 15.99 15.75 5.00
CA PHE A 142 16.55 14.45 5.31
C PHE A 142 15.90 13.86 6.57
N THR A 143 15.42 12.63 6.47
CA THR A 143 14.79 11.91 7.59
C THR A 143 15.73 10.80 8.07
N ALA A 144 16.57 11.11 9.06
CA ALA A 144 17.59 10.18 9.56
C ALA A 144 17.00 8.86 10.08
N ASP A 145 15.80 8.88 10.63
CA ASP A 145 15.09 7.69 11.12
C ASP A 145 14.81 6.64 10.04
N LEU A 146 14.78 7.02 8.76
CA LEU A 146 14.54 6.12 7.63
C LEU A 146 15.81 5.63 6.95
N TYR A 147 16.94 6.28 7.22
CA TYR A 147 18.22 6.03 6.56
C TYR A 147 19.33 5.64 7.54
N ASN A 148 18.98 5.28 8.78
CA ASN A 148 19.93 4.73 9.72
C ASN A 148 20.23 3.25 9.43
N TYR A 149 21.37 2.78 9.93
CA TYR A 149 21.85 1.42 9.70
C TYR A 149 20.87 0.37 10.23
N GLU A 150 20.33 0.54 11.43
CA GLU A 150 19.43 -0.43 12.06
C GLU A 150 18.17 -0.66 11.23
N PHE A 151 17.54 0.41 10.74
CA PHE A 151 16.35 0.33 9.91
C PHE A 151 16.62 -0.29 8.54
N LEU A 152 17.71 0.12 7.88
CA LEU A 152 18.04 -0.36 6.55
C LEU A 152 18.57 -1.80 6.54
N SER A 153 19.39 -2.17 7.53
CA SER A 153 19.88 -3.54 7.71
C SER A 153 18.74 -4.50 8.06
N HIS A 154 17.81 -4.09 8.92
CA HIS A 154 16.59 -4.87 9.18
C HIS A 154 15.78 -5.08 7.89
N GLY A 155 15.64 -4.03 7.06
CA GLY A 155 14.98 -4.13 5.77
C GLY A 155 15.67 -5.11 4.82
N TYR A 156 17.01 -5.14 4.80
CA TYR A 156 17.78 -6.12 4.04
C TYR A 156 17.54 -7.55 4.55
N MET A 157 17.61 -7.76 5.87
CA MET A 157 17.39 -9.08 6.47
C MET A 157 15.98 -9.62 6.21
N GLU A 158 14.97 -8.75 6.22
CA GLU A 158 13.59 -9.11 5.85
C GLU A 158 13.52 -9.59 4.39
N ILE A 159 14.19 -8.89 3.46
CA ILE A 159 14.26 -9.31 2.04
C ILE A 159 14.96 -10.65 1.91
N VAL A 160 16.11 -10.84 2.55
CA VAL A 160 16.85 -12.12 2.52
C VAL A 160 16.00 -13.25 3.09
N ASN A 161 15.31 -13.01 4.20
CA ASN A 161 14.45 -14.01 4.83
C ASN A 161 13.23 -14.36 3.95
N ASP A 162 12.57 -13.37 3.37
CA ASP A 162 11.40 -13.59 2.49
C ASP A 162 11.78 -14.28 1.18
N THR A 163 12.99 -14.02 0.67
CA THR A 163 13.49 -14.60 -0.58
C THR A 163 14.24 -15.92 -0.36
N SER A 164 14.55 -16.30 0.88
CA SER A 164 15.35 -17.48 1.23
C SER A 164 14.86 -18.80 0.61
N TYR A 165 13.54 -18.94 0.45
CA TYR A 165 12.94 -20.14 -0.14
C TYR A 165 13.11 -20.25 -1.66
N ASN A 166 13.34 -19.14 -2.36
CA ASN A 166 13.43 -19.08 -3.83
C ASN A 166 14.82 -18.69 -4.34
N ILE A 167 15.55 -17.87 -3.59
CA ILE A 167 16.86 -17.31 -3.96
C ILE A 167 17.85 -17.68 -2.86
N THR A 168 18.38 -18.89 -2.92
CA THR A 168 19.35 -19.39 -1.95
C THR A 168 20.68 -18.63 -2.01
N THR A 169 21.00 -18.02 -3.15
CA THR A 169 22.26 -17.28 -3.36
C THR A 169 22.39 -16.04 -2.47
N LEU A 170 21.28 -15.43 -2.02
CA LEU A 170 21.33 -14.30 -1.08
C LEU A 170 21.77 -14.73 0.32
N ASN A 171 21.62 -16.01 0.68
CA ASN A 171 22.06 -16.54 1.98
C ASN A 171 23.59 -16.72 2.03
N ASP A 172 24.21 -16.96 0.87
CA ASP A 172 25.65 -17.14 0.72
C ASP A 172 26.40 -15.80 0.65
N LEU A 173 25.64 -14.70 0.53
CA LEU A 173 26.14 -13.34 0.55
C LEU A 173 26.08 -12.75 1.96
N GLU A 174 27.06 -11.90 2.28
CA GLU A 174 27.05 -11.07 3.48
C GLU A 174 27.08 -9.59 3.13
N LEU A 175 26.32 -8.81 3.89
CA LEU A 175 26.21 -7.37 3.71
C LEU A 175 27.49 -6.68 4.19
N VAL A 176 28.17 -5.99 3.27
CA VAL A 176 29.38 -5.22 3.57
C VAL A 176 29.00 -3.84 4.09
N VAL A 177 28.23 -3.10 3.32
CA VAL A 177 27.79 -1.74 3.67
C VAL A 177 26.54 -1.37 2.88
N ILE A 178 25.70 -0.52 3.47
CA ILE A 178 24.53 0.05 2.81
C ILE A 178 24.90 1.45 2.32
N VAL A 179 24.68 1.71 1.04
CA VAL A 179 25.00 2.97 0.38
C VAL A 179 23.73 3.71 0.00
N VAL A 180 23.68 4.99 0.34
CA VAL A 180 22.58 5.92 0.04
C VAL A 180 23.11 7.02 -0.87
N ASP A 181 22.50 7.17 -2.04
CA ASP A 181 22.81 8.27 -2.94
C ASP A 181 21.98 9.51 -2.55
N CYS A 182 22.64 10.58 -2.09
CA CYS A 182 21.97 11.80 -1.66
C CYS A 182 21.30 12.57 -2.81
N THR A 183 21.63 12.26 -4.07
CA THR A 183 20.97 12.86 -5.26
C THR A 183 19.64 12.22 -5.60
N PHE A 184 19.24 11.18 -4.87
CA PHE A 184 18.00 10.46 -5.10
C PHE A 184 16.80 11.41 -5.06
N SER A 185 16.06 11.51 -6.17
CA SER A 185 15.03 12.55 -6.34
C SER A 185 13.92 12.56 -5.25
N PRO A 186 13.44 11.42 -4.73
CA PRO A 186 12.51 11.40 -3.60
C PRO A 186 13.14 11.91 -2.31
N LEU A 187 14.42 11.61 -2.08
CA LEU A 187 15.15 12.07 -0.90
C LEU A 187 15.31 13.59 -0.93
N THR A 188 15.71 14.16 -2.07
CA THR A 188 15.86 15.62 -2.24
C THR A 188 14.52 16.37 -2.16
N LYS A 189 13.42 15.72 -2.56
CA LYS A 189 12.06 16.27 -2.43
C LYS A 189 11.41 16.04 -1.05
N GLY A 190 12.08 15.31 -0.15
CA GLY A 190 11.52 14.95 1.16
C GLY A 190 10.36 13.95 1.10
N ASP A 191 10.22 13.21 0.00
CA ASP A 191 9.20 12.17 -0.15
C ASP A 191 9.62 10.89 0.59
N ARG A 192 8.87 10.57 1.65
CA ARG A 192 9.10 9.40 2.51
C ARG A 192 8.45 8.13 1.98
N SER A 193 7.70 8.20 0.88
CA SER A 193 6.98 7.04 0.33
C SER A 193 7.88 6.10 -0.48
N SER A 194 9.08 6.53 -0.86
CA SER A 194 10.02 5.74 -1.65
C SER A 194 11.43 5.86 -1.07
N VAL A 195 12.00 4.74 -0.67
CA VAL A 195 13.40 4.63 -0.23
C VAL A 195 14.13 3.77 -1.27
N ARG A 196 15.29 4.23 -1.72
CA ARG A 196 16.21 3.45 -2.55
C ARG A 196 17.57 3.42 -1.88
N VAL A 197 18.11 2.22 -1.74
CA VAL A 197 19.44 1.97 -1.18
C VAL A 197 20.19 0.98 -2.06
N PHE A 198 21.50 1.02 -1.99
CA PHE A 198 22.39 0.11 -2.68
C PHE A 198 23.16 -0.69 -1.64
N ASN A 199 22.91 -1.99 -1.58
CA ASN A 199 23.59 -2.90 -0.67
C ASN A 199 24.81 -3.46 -1.38
N ILE A 200 25.99 -3.19 -0.84
CA ILE A 200 27.21 -3.87 -1.27
C ILE A 200 27.31 -5.15 -0.46
N MET A 201 27.50 -6.25 -1.16
CA MET A 201 27.59 -7.58 -0.57
C MET A 201 28.83 -8.28 -1.10
N ARG A 202 29.35 -9.21 -0.32
CA ARG A 202 30.38 -10.13 -0.78
C ARG A 202 29.97 -11.56 -0.52
N ALA A 203 30.51 -12.50 -1.27
CA ALA A 203 30.33 -13.91 -0.95
C ALA A 203 31.03 -14.25 0.38
N ARG A 204 30.38 -15.09 1.18
CA ARG A 204 30.96 -15.60 2.43
C ARG A 204 32.16 -16.51 2.17
N ASP A 205 32.09 -17.28 1.08
CA ASP A 205 33.14 -18.25 0.70
C ASP A 205 34.33 -17.57 0.02
N ASP A 206 34.08 -16.55 -0.80
CA ASP A 206 35.10 -15.77 -1.50
C ASP A 206 34.90 -14.26 -1.27
N PRO A 207 35.64 -13.64 -0.34
CA PRO A 207 35.57 -12.20 -0.07
C PRO A 207 35.94 -11.29 -1.24
N SER A 208 36.51 -11.85 -2.32
CA SER A 208 36.84 -11.11 -3.53
C SER A 208 35.69 -11.01 -4.53
N ASP A 209 34.66 -11.85 -4.38
CA ASP A 209 33.42 -11.76 -5.16
C ASP A 209 32.48 -10.77 -4.50
N ILE A 210 32.35 -9.59 -5.12
CA ILE A 210 31.60 -8.45 -4.60
C ILE A 210 30.49 -8.09 -5.57
N CYS A 211 29.28 -8.03 -5.05
CA CYS A 211 28.08 -7.69 -5.80
C CYS A 211 27.39 -6.46 -5.21
N ILE A 212 26.66 -5.74 -6.06
CA ILE A 212 25.79 -4.64 -5.63
C ILE A 212 24.33 -5.00 -5.93
N CYS A 213 23.44 -4.78 -4.98
CA CYS A 213 22.00 -4.88 -5.22
C CYS A 213 21.30 -3.58 -4.86
N SER A 214 20.52 -3.06 -5.82
CA SER A 214 19.63 -1.94 -5.57
C SER A 214 18.32 -2.44 -5.01
N CYS A 215 17.98 -2.02 -3.80
CA CYS A 215 16.69 -2.30 -3.20
C CYS A 215 15.88 -1.01 -3.18
N ARG A 216 14.72 -1.04 -3.83
CA ARG A 216 13.74 0.04 -3.73
C ARG A 216 12.56 -0.45 -2.91
N ARG A 217 12.34 0.18 -1.77
CA ARG A 217 11.14 -0.06 -0.95
C ARG A 217 10.19 1.11 -1.13
N CYS A 218 9.02 0.82 -1.69
CA CYS A 218 7.89 1.73 -1.58
C CYS A 218 7.33 1.58 -0.16
N GLN A 219 7.60 2.57 0.68
CA GLN A 219 6.89 2.74 1.94
C GLN A 219 5.49 3.27 1.61
N LEU A 220 4.61 2.38 1.15
CA LEU A 220 3.17 2.59 1.23
C LEU A 220 2.81 2.54 2.72
N LYS A 221 3.07 3.64 3.43
CA LYS A 221 2.61 3.82 4.79
C LYS A 221 1.09 3.96 4.72
N THR A 222 0.37 2.84 4.70
CA THR A 222 -0.98 2.82 5.26
C THR A 222 -0.80 3.22 6.72
N THR A 223 -1.20 4.44 7.00
CA THR A 223 -1.40 5.08 8.30
C THR A 223 -1.71 4.06 9.41
N LYS A 224 -0.66 3.55 10.07
CA LYS A 224 -0.76 2.76 11.30
C LYS A 224 0.39 3.02 12.27
N TYR A 225 0.97 4.21 12.26
CA TYR A 225 1.79 4.68 13.38
C TYR A 225 1.49 6.17 13.65
N ALA A 226 0.29 6.40 14.19
CA ALA A 226 -0.11 7.63 14.88
C ALA A 226 -0.75 7.23 16.21
N ARG A 227 0.09 6.69 17.10
CA ARG A 227 -0.12 6.39 18.53
C ARG A 227 1.26 5.89 18.97
N THR A 228 2.06 6.52 19.81
CA THR A 228 1.75 7.23 21.05
C THR A 228 3.04 7.96 21.44
N ALA A 229 3.05 9.30 21.48
CA ALA A 229 4.11 10.07 22.12
C ALA A 229 3.55 11.44 22.49
N SER A 230 2.63 11.44 23.46
CA SER A 230 2.20 12.64 24.17
C SER A 230 1.99 12.27 25.63
N SER A 231 3.09 12.25 26.38
CA SER A 231 3.08 12.46 27.83
C SER A 231 4.49 12.84 28.26
N ALA A 232 4.79 14.13 28.20
CA ALA A 232 5.77 14.73 29.09
C ALA A 232 5.15 14.77 30.50
N PRO A 233 5.89 14.41 31.56
CA PRO A 233 5.59 14.90 32.89
C PRO A 233 6.38 16.19 33.15
N LEU A 234 5.65 17.21 33.59
CA LEU A 234 6.19 18.29 34.39
C LEU A 234 6.74 17.72 35.70
N SER A 235 7.95 18.15 36.05
CA SER A 235 8.40 18.36 37.43
C SER A 235 9.47 19.43 37.42
#